data_AF-A0A5C2RS92-F1
#
_entry.id   AF-A0A5C2RS92-F1
#
_cell.length_a   1.000
_cell.length_b   1.000
_cell.length_c   1.000
_cell.angle_alpha   90.00
_cell.angle_beta   90.00
_cell.angle_gamma   90.00
#
_symmetry.space_group_name_H-M   'P 1'
#
loop_
_entity.id
_entity.type
_entity.pdbx_description
1 polymer ?
#
loop_
_entity_poly.entity_id
_entity_poly.type
_entity_poly.pdbx_seq_one_letter_code
_entity_poly.pdbx_strand_id
1 'polypeptide(L)'
;MDHSLQSVQYSTFKDCLARRILAEPGITEASTDQDDADVLDDFTSYLSEEIWPTLPPALRSATHETRDQVPDIDDLPLETTTPPSFVDTLSSYGLVPSDSDGHEVAVAFLRKVLRDYLEEACAPPPVWSKTRTTECEICEREVPLTYHHLIPREVHDKVVKKKWHPEAMLNSVAWLCRPCHSVVHRVASNEVLAREFYTVELLLGREDIQKWRKYAAKQRWGVRRG
;
A
#
# COMPACT_ATOMS: atom_id res chain seq x y z
N MET A 1 6.79 7.77 20.90
CA MET A 1 7.06 7.04 19.65
C MET A 1 6.23 7.73 18.59
N ASP A 2 6.85 8.23 17.53
CA ASP A 2 6.10 8.91 16.46
C ASP A 2 5.37 7.87 15.63
N HIS A 3 4.05 7.79 15.78
CA HIS A 3 3.19 6.87 15.02
C HIS A 3 3.16 7.20 13.51
N SER A 4 3.71 8.35 13.09
CA SER A 4 3.75 8.75 11.68
C SER A 4 4.70 7.91 10.82
N LEU A 5 5.80 7.40 11.41
CA LEU A 5 6.82 6.60 10.74
C LEU A 5 6.43 5.13 10.55
N GLN A 6 5.30 4.70 11.12
CA GLN A 6 4.73 3.36 10.95
C GLN A 6 3.51 3.37 10.02
N SER A 7 3.24 4.50 9.37
CA SER A 7 2.10 4.64 8.46
C SER A 7 2.42 4.05 7.08
N VAL A 8 1.39 3.57 6.39
CA VAL A 8 1.51 3.15 4.98
C VAL A 8 2.02 4.30 4.13
N GLN A 9 1.56 5.53 4.43
CA GLN A 9 2.00 6.75 3.76
C GLN A 9 3.51 6.98 3.86
N TYR A 10 4.10 6.75 5.05
CA TYR A 10 5.55 6.85 5.23
C TYR A 10 6.28 5.79 4.40
N SER A 11 5.83 4.54 4.43
CA SER A 11 6.42 3.47 3.61
C SER A 11 6.35 3.80 2.12
N THR A 12 5.19 4.24 1.61
CA THR A 12 5.05 4.65 0.20
C THR A 12 5.98 5.81 -0.15
N PHE A 13 6.14 6.80 0.73
CA PHE A 13 7.08 7.91 0.52
C PHE A 13 8.53 7.41 0.45
N LYS A 14 8.94 6.56 1.39
CA LYS A 14 10.28 5.94 1.40
C LYS A 14 10.55 5.16 0.10
N ASP A 15 9.58 4.38 -0.36
CA ASP A 15 9.69 3.59 -1.59
C ASP A 15 9.81 4.50 -2.83
N CYS A 16 9.10 5.63 -2.86
CA CYS A 16 9.25 6.64 -3.92
C CYS A 16 10.64 7.27 -3.91
N LEU A 17 11.17 7.60 -2.73
CA LEU A 17 12.52 8.13 -2.56
C LEU A 17 13.57 7.12 -3.06
N ALA A 18 13.48 5.87 -2.63
CA ALA A 18 14.36 4.78 -3.05
C ALA A 18 14.37 4.60 -4.57
N ARG A 19 13.19 4.55 -5.21
CA ARG A 19 13.07 4.43 -6.67
C ARG A 19 13.72 5.61 -7.41
N ARG A 20 13.59 6.83 -6.87
CA ARG A 20 14.21 8.02 -7.47
C ARG A 20 15.73 7.99 -7.34
N ILE A 21 16.26 7.62 -6.17
CA ILE A 21 17.71 7.45 -5.95
C ILE A 21 18.29 6.41 -6.91
N LEU A 22 17.61 5.27 -7.08
CA LEU A 22 18.01 4.23 -8.02
C LEU A 22 17.91 4.65 -9.50
N ALA A 23 17.15 5.69 -9.83
CA ALA A 23 17.02 6.20 -11.19
C ALA A 23 18.09 7.24 -11.55
N GLU A 24 18.84 7.77 -10.58
CA GLU A 24 19.89 8.76 -10.82
C GLU A 24 21.17 8.10 -11.37
N PRO A 25 21.74 8.62 -12.46
CA PRO A 25 22.93 8.06 -13.09
C PRO A 25 24.16 8.23 -12.17
N GLY A 26 24.72 7.12 -11.70
CA GLY A 26 25.91 7.10 -10.82
C GLY A 26 25.78 6.17 -9.61
N ILE A 27 24.55 5.78 -9.24
CA ILE A 27 24.28 4.81 -8.15
C ILE A 27 24.08 3.39 -8.70
N THR A 28 23.65 3.26 -9.95
CA THR A 28 23.31 1.99 -10.61
C THR A 28 24.51 1.12 -11.03
N GLU A 29 25.72 1.36 -10.50
CA GLU A 29 26.82 0.39 -10.58
C GLU A 29 26.87 -0.56 -9.37
N ALA A 30 25.86 -0.51 -8.48
CA ALA A 30 25.74 -1.44 -7.36
C ALA A 30 25.15 -2.80 -7.78
N SER A 31 25.85 -3.85 -7.36
CA SER A 31 25.58 -5.27 -7.53
C SER A 31 24.17 -5.68 -7.07
N THR A 32 23.65 -6.76 -7.66
CA THR A 32 22.37 -7.40 -7.29
C THR A 32 22.47 -8.25 -6.01
N ASP A 33 23.27 -7.83 -5.03
CA ASP A 33 23.49 -8.58 -3.78
C ASP A 33 22.60 -8.04 -2.65
N GLN A 34 22.19 -8.92 -1.73
CA GLN A 34 21.29 -8.58 -0.62
C GLN A 34 21.85 -7.47 0.29
N ASP A 35 23.17 -7.42 0.45
CA ASP A 35 23.86 -6.41 1.26
C ASP A 35 23.65 -4.99 0.69
N ASP A 36 23.61 -4.82 -0.63
CA ASP A 36 23.39 -3.51 -1.28
C ASP A 36 21.93 -3.04 -1.10
N ALA A 37 20.98 -3.98 -1.06
CA ALA A 37 19.57 -3.67 -0.82
C ALA A 37 19.34 -3.20 0.64
N ASP A 38 19.99 -3.85 1.60
CA ASP A 38 19.89 -3.48 3.02
C ASP A 38 20.54 -2.10 3.27
N VAL A 39 21.68 -1.81 2.64
CA VAL A 39 22.34 -0.48 2.71
C VAL A 39 21.45 0.61 2.10
N LEU A 40 20.78 0.33 0.97
CA LEU A 40 19.84 1.28 0.38
C LEU A 40 18.61 1.51 1.27
N ASP A 41 18.09 0.48 1.92
CA ASP A 41 16.96 0.62 2.83
C ASP A 41 17.32 1.47 4.05
N ASP A 42 18.50 1.26 4.64
CA ASP A 42 19.02 2.07 5.75
C ASP A 42 19.21 3.53 5.32
N PHE A 43 19.82 3.76 4.15
CA PHE A 43 20.05 5.08 3.60
C PHE A 43 18.74 5.84 3.32
N THR A 44 17.79 5.18 2.67
CA THR A 44 16.49 5.78 2.35
C THR A 44 15.63 5.99 3.59
N SER A 45 15.73 5.12 4.59
CA SER A 45 15.08 5.29 5.89
C SER A 45 15.62 6.52 6.61
N TYR A 46 16.94 6.70 6.66
CA TYR A 46 17.57 7.89 7.25
C TYR A 46 17.07 9.19 6.60
N LEU A 47 17.15 9.29 5.27
CA LEU A 47 16.69 10.46 4.54
C LEU A 47 15.18 10.71 4.72
N SER A 48 14.39 9.62 4.79
CA SER A 48 12.95 9.72 4.98
C SER A 48 12.59 10.24 6.37
N GLU A 49 13.30 9.80 7.41
CA GLU A 49 13.11 10.28 8.79
C GLU A 49 13.50 11.75 8.96
N GLU A 50 14.44 12.28 8.15
CA GLU A 50 14.77 13.70 8.15
C GLU A 50 13.67 14.56 7.48
N ILE A 51 13.16 14.12 6.34
CA ILE A 51 12.18 14.90 5.56
C ILE A 51 10.76 14.77 6.10
N TRP A 52 10.31 13.56 6.39
CA TRP A 52 8.91 13.27 6.70
C TRP A 52 8.34 14.14 7.82
N PRO A 53 9.04 14.42 8.94
CA PRO A 53 8.53 15.28 10.00
C PRO A 53 8.27 16.73 9.56
N THR A 54 8.99 17.21 8.54
CA THR A 54 8.88 18.58 8.00
C THR A 54 7.70 18.78 7.06
N LEU A 55 7.15 17.69 6.51
CA LEU A 55 6.05 17.75 5.56
C LEU A 55 4.72 18.15 6.25
N PRO A 56 3.82 18.88 5.55
CA PRO A 56 2.51 19.21 6.09
C PRO A 56 1.72 17.97 6.50
N PRO A 57 0.93 18.02 7.59
CA PRO A 57 0.11 16.88 8.02
C PRO A 57 -0.81 16.32 6.93
N ALA A 58 -1.35 17.21 6.07
CA ALA A 58 -2.21 16.80 4.95
C ALA A 58 -1.50 15.89 3.95
N LEU A 59 -0.20 16.11 3.68
CA LEU A 59 0.60 15.20 2.85
C LEU A 59 0.83 13.87 3.57
N ARG A 60 1.17 13.89 4.86
CA ARG A 60 1.50 12.66 5.60
C ARG A 60 0.31 11.73 5.82
N SER A 61 -0.90 12.24 5.69
CA SER A 61 -2.15 11.47 5.72
C SER A 61 -2.87 11.46 4.37
N ALA A 62 -2.15 11.69 3.27
CA ALA A 62 -2.73 11.67 1.94
C ALA A 62 -3.27 10.28 1.61
N THR A 63 -4.48 10.26 1.07
CA THR A 63 -5.19 9.09 0.57
C THR A 63 -6.01 9.51 -0.65
N HIS A 64 -6.56 8.54 -1.38
CA HIS A 64 -7.51 8.83 -2.46
C HIS A 64 -8.68 9.72 -2.01
N GLU A 65 -9.19 9.54 -0.77
CA GLU A 65 -10.33 10.30 -0.25
C GLU A 65 -9.99 11.70 0.24
N THR A 66 -8.73 11.94 0.60
CA THR A 66 -8.26 13.24 1.12
C THR A 66 -7.47 14.04 0.07
N ARG A 67 -7.41 13.57 -1.18
CA ARG A 67 -6.61 14.20 -2.24
C ARG A 67 -6.95 15.67 -2.48
N ASP A 68 -8.22 16.04 -2.31
CA ASP A 68 -8.74 17.40 -2.44
C ASP A 68 -8.27 18.35 -1.32
N GLN A 69 -7.86 17.80 -0.18
CA GLN A 69 -7.33 18.53 0.97
C GLN A 69 -5.81 18.68 0.95
N VAL A 70 -5.12 17.97 0.03
CA VAL A 70 -3.66 18.02 -0.11
C VAL A 70 -3.28 19.23 -0.99
N PRO A 71 -2.42 20.15 -0.51
CA PRO A 71 -1.95 21.29 -1.30
C PRO A 71 -1.16 20.83 -2.54
N ASP A 72 -1.06 21.70 -3.54
CA ASP A 72 -0.15 21.45 -4.67
C ASP A 72 1.30 21.39 -4.16
N ILE A 73 2.09 20.46 -4.70
CA ILE A 73 3.51 20.31 -4.36
C ILE A 73 4.29 21.57 -4.76
N ASP A 74 3.89 22.24 -5.83
CA ASP A 74 4.56 23.45 -6.30
C ASP A 74 4.32 24.66 -5.38
N ASP A 75 3.25 24.63 -4.56
CA ASP A 75 2.94 25.67 -3.58
C ASP A 75 3.63 25.44 -2.21
N LEU A 76 4.31 24.31 -2.03
CA LEU A 76 4.99 23.99 -0.78
C LEU A 76 6.30 24.79 -0.64
N PRO A 77 6.59 25.37 0.55
CA PRO A 77 7.79 26.18 0.78
C PRO A 77 9.05 25.32 1.03
N LEU A 78 9.29 24.33 0.15
CA LEU A 78 10.33 23.31 0.28
C LEU A 78 11.73 23.91 0.33
N GLU A 79 11.95 25.08 -0.28
CA GLU A 79 13.21 25.82 -0.20
C GLU A 79 13.63 26.16 1.22
N THR A 80 12.65 26.32 2.12
CA THR A 80 12.89 26.71 3.52
C THR A 80 12.69 25.58 4.52
N THR A 81 11.89 24.57 4.16
CA THR A 81 11.58 23.45 5.05
C THR A 81 12.50 22.26 4.86
N THR A 82 13.21 22.16 3.72
CA THR A 82 14.19 21.10 3.49
C THR A 82 15.39 21.28 4.43
N PRO A 83 15.68 20.30 5.32
CA PRO A 83 16.81 20.38 6.24
C PRO A 83 18.15 20.41 5.50
N PRO A 84 19.15 21.20 5.95
CA PRO A 84 20.49 21.19 5.37
C PRO A 84 21.14 19.81 5.38
N SER A 85 20.91 19.01 6.42
CA SER A 85 21.46 17.66 6.55
C SER A 85 21.00 16.70 5.44
N PHE A 86 19.77 16.87 4.95
CA PHE A 86 19.27 16.12 3.79
C PHE A 86 20.06 16.50 2.53
N VAL A 87 20.28 17.80 2.29
CA VAL A 87 21.04 18.31 1.14
C VAL A 87 22.51 17.88 1.21
N ASP A 88 23.12 17.98 2.38
CA ASP A 88 24.51 17.56 2.63
C ASP A 88 24.69 16.07 2.40
N THR A 89 23.71 15.26 2.82
CA THR A 89 23.72 13.80 2.61
C THR A 89 23.59 13.48 1.12
N LEU A 90 22.63 14.07 0.40
CA LEU A 90 22.53 13.88 -1.06
C LEU A 90 23.82 14.31 -1.79
N SER A 91 24.43 15.42 -1.38
CA SER A 91 25.67 15.92 -1.97
C SER A 91 26.84 14.97 -1.72
N SER A 92 26.95 14.45 -0.49
CA SER A 92 27.99 13.50 -0.09
C SER A 92 27.95 12.20 -0.91
N TYR A 93 26.75 11.77 -1.31
CA TYR A 93 26.52 10.59 -2.14
C TYR A 93 26.49 10.89 -3.64
N GLY A 94 26.78 12.13 -4.05
CA GLY A 94 26.83 12.54 -5.47
C GLY A 94 25.48 12.60 -6.17
N LEU A 95 24.37 12.59 -5.42
CA LEU A 95 23.00 12.69 -5.94
C LEU A 95 22.64 14.11 -6.38
N VAL A 96 23.27 15.10 -5.78
CA VAL A 96 23.11 16.52 -6.13
C VAL A 96 24.48 17.20 -6.17
N PRO A 97 24.64 18.29 -6.93
CA PRO A 97 25.85 19.09 -6.91
C PRO A 97 26.19 19.61 -5.50
N SER A 98 27.47 19.72 -5.19
CA SER A 98 27.95 20.29 -3.92
C SER A 98 28.28 21.79 -4.00
N ASP A 99 27.95 22.43 -5.12
CA ASP A 99 28.15 23.85 -5.36
C ASP A 99 26.93 24.68 -4.89
N SER A 100 26.86 25.95 -5.31
CA SER A 100 25.77 26.86 -4.93
C SER A 100 24.38 26.36 -5.34
N ASP A 101 24.31 25.47 -6.32
CA ASP A 101 23.06 25.02 -6.93
C ASP A 101 22.54 23.74 -6.25
N GLY A 102 23.34 23.13 -5.36
CA GLY A 102 23.01 21.88 -4.67
C GLY A 102 21.68 21.89 -3.92
N HIS A 103 21.39 23.00 -3.22
CA HIS A 103 20.11 23.16 -2.50
C HIS A 103 18.92 23.21 -3.46
N GLU A 104 19.03 23.95 -4.57
CA GLU A 104 17.97 24.07 -5.57
C GLU A 104 17.70 22.71 -6.23
N VAL A 105 18.76 21.98 -6.58
CA VAL A 105 18.65 20.63 -7.17
C VAL A 105 18.06 19.63 -6.19
N ALA A 106 18.47 19.66 -4.91
CA ALA A 106 17.90 18.81 -3.86
C ALA A 106 16.41 19.06 -3.62
N VAL A 107 15.99 20.33 -3.63
CA VAL A 107 14.57 20.70 -3.53
C VAL A 107 13.80 20.23 -4.77
N ALA A 108 14.35 20.40 -5.98
CA ALA A 108 13.74 19.91 -7.20
C ALA A 108 13.63 18.36 -7.22
N PHE A 109 14.62 17.67 -6.68
CA PHE A 109 14.60 16.22 -6.47
C PHE A 109 13.48 15.82 -5.50
N LEU A 110 13.41 16.45 -4.32
CA LEU A 110 12.35 16.19 -3.34
C LEU A 110 10.95 16.45 -3.93
N ARG A 111 10.77 17.51 -4.72
CA ARG A 111 9.51 17.77 -5.44
C ARG A 111 9.09 16.60 -6.32
N LYS A 112 10.03 15.98 -7.06
CA LYS A 112 9.72 14.80 -7.89
C LYS A 112 9.30 13.62 -7.04
N VAL A 113 10.01 13.35 -5.93
CA VAL A 113 9.65 12.29 -4.97
C VAL A 113 8.24 12.50 -4.41
N LEU A 114 7.90 13.72 -4.01
CA LEU A 114 6.59 14.05 -3.45
C LEU A 114 5.46 13.93 -4.48
N ARG A 115 5.72 14.24 -5.76
CA ARG A 115 4.75 14.02 -6.84
C ARG A 115 4.45 12.54 -7.03
N ASP A 116 5.48 11.70 -7.10
CA ASP A 116 5.30 10.24 -7.23
C ASP A 116 4.56 9.67 -6.01
N TYR A 117 4.95 10.12 -4.82
CA TYR A 117 4.29 9.74 -3.57
C TYR A 117 2.79 10.08 -3.60
N LEU A 118 2.43 11.31 -3.99
CA LEU A 118 1.01 11.69 -4.07
C LEU A 118 0.26 10.96 -5.16
N GLU A 119 0.88 10.70 -6.31
CA GLU A 119 0.28 9.90 -7.37
C GLU A 119 -0.08 8.50 -6.86
N GLU A 120 0.82 7.87 -6.10
CA GLU A 120 0.61 6.52 -5.56
C GLU A 120 -0.33 6.51 -4.35
N ALA A 121 -0.12 7.39 -3.36
CA ALA A 121 -0.93 7.45 -2.14
C ALA A 121 -2.38 7.87 -2.42
N CYS A 122 -2.60 8.68 -3.45
CA CYS A 122 -3.93 9.12 -3.87
C CYS A 122 -4.46 8.38 -5.10
N ALA A 123 -3.78 7.32 -5.55
CA ALA A 123 -4.28 6.49 -6.63
C ALA A 123 -5.68 5.94 -6.29
N PRO A 124 -6.61 5.87 -7.26
CA PRO A 124 -7.90 5.27 -7.01
C PRO A 124 -7.74 3.83 -6.55
N PRO A 125 -8.63 3.33 -5.67
CA PRO A 125 -8.63 1.93 -5.30
C PRO A 125 -8.68 1.07 -6.56
N PRO A 126 -8.04 -0.12 -6.55
CA PRO A 126 -7.98 -0.95 -7.73
C PRO A 126 -9.40 -1.26 -8.23
N VAL A 127 -9.56 -1.32 -9.55
CA VAL A 127 -10.81 -1.80 -10.13
C VAL A 127 -10.93 -3.29 -9.78
N TRP A 128 -11.61 -3.59 -8.68
CA TRP A 128 -11.67 -4.92 -8.05
C TRP A 128 -12.17 -6.03 -8.99
N SER A 129 -12.90 -5.70 -10.05
CA SER A 129 -13.26 -6.68 -11.09
C SER A 129 -12.08 -7.16 -11.93
N LYS A 130 -10.99 -6.39 -12.00
CA LYS A 130 -9.75 -6.72 -12.73
C LYS A 130 -8.73 -7.45 -11.86
N THR A 131 -8.97 -7.64 -10.56
CA THR A 131 -8.05 -8.35 -9.65
C THR A 131 -8.24 -9.87 -9.67
N ARG A 132 -8.84 -10.42 -10.74
CA ARG A 132 -9.17 -11.84 -10.83
C ARG A 132 -7.92 -12.71 -10.80
N THR A 133 -7.82 -13.55 -9.77
CA THR A 133 -6.79 -14.58 -9.64
C THR A 133 -7.15 -15.85 -10.43
N THR A 134 -6.16 -16.69 -10.67
CA THR A 134 -6.34 -18.05 -11.23
C THR A 134 -6.79 -19.05 -10.17
N GLU A 135 -6.38 -18.83 -8.92
CA GLU A 135 -6.64 -19.71 -7.78
C GLU A 135 -7.59 -19.09 -6.76
N CYS A 136 -8.31 -19.94 -6.03
CA CYS A 136 -9.19 -19.50 -4.95
C CYS A 136 -8.39 -18.91 -3.79
N GLU A 137 -8.65 -17.66 -3.42
CA GLU A 137 -7.88 -16.93 -2.39
C GLU A 137 -7.96 -17.52 -0.97
N ILE A 138 -8.92 -18.41 -0.69
CA ILE A 138 -8.99 -19.15 0.58
C ILE A 138 -8.32 -20.53 0.52
N CYS A 139 -8.47 -21.30 -0.56
CA CYS A 139 -8.05 -22.71 -0.59
C CYS A 139 -6.98 -23.03 -1.62
N GLU A 140 -6.53 -22.01 -2.37
CA GLU A 140 -5.40 -22.05 -3.32
C GLU A 140 -5.56 -23.09 -4.42
N ARG A 141 -6.79 -23.51 -4.70
CA ARG A 141 -7.09 -24.40 -5.81
C ARG A 141 -7.40 -23.61 -7.06
N GLU A 142 -6.80 -24.02 -8.18
CA GLU A 142 -7.12 -23.57 -9.52
C GLU A 142 -8.42 -24.23 -10.01
N VAL A 143 -9.55 -23.58 -9.70
CA VAL A 143 -10.92 -24.05 -10.02
C VAL A 143 -11.78 -22.84 -10.39
N PRO A 144 -12.98 -23.02 -10.99
CA PRO A 144 -13.87 -21.91 -11.29
C PRO A 144 -14.18 -21.04 -10.06
N LEU A 145 -13.83 -19.77 -10.17
CA LEU A 145 -13.98 -18.76 -9.12
C LEU A 145 -15.23 -17.91 -9.32
N THR A 146 -15.80 -17.50 -8.20
CA THR A 146 -16.94 -16.60 -8.06
C THR A 146 -16.49 -15.28 -7.46
N TYR A 147 -17.21 -14.22 -7.79
CA TYR A 147 -16.99 -12.87 -7.26
C TYR A 147 -17.67 -12.75 -5.90
N HIS A 148 -16.90 -12.53 -4.83
CA HIS A 148 -17.40 -12.39 -3.47
C HIS A 148 -17.08 -11.00 -2.93
N HIS A 149 -18.09 -10.26 -2.48
CA HIS A 149 -17.88 -8.98 -1.81
C HIS A 149 -17.45 -9.18 -0.37
N LEU A 150 -16.25 -8.71 -0.02
CA LEU A 150 -15.69 -8.83 1.33
C LEU A 150 -16.49 -8.00 2.35
N ILE A 151 -16.94 -6.82 1.92
CA ILE A 151 -18.01 -6.07 2.60
C ILE A 151 -19.32 -6.36 1.87
N PRO A 152 -20.24 -7.17 2.42
CA PRO A 152 -21.46 -7.53 1.71
C PRO A 152 -22.29 -6.30 1.31
N ARG A 153 -22.77 -6.26 0.06
CA ARG A 153 -23.52 -5.11 -0.47
C ARG A 153 -24.74 -4.73 0.38
N GLU A 154 -25.41 -5.72 0.95
CA GLU A 154 -26.59 -5.52 1.81
C GLU A 154 -26.31 -4.64 3.04
N VAL A 155 -25.04 -4.52 3.46
CA VAL A 155 -24.65 -3.71 4.62
C VAL A 155 -23.87 -2.44 4.26
N HIS A 156 -23.73 -2.10 2.98
CA HIS A 156 -23.00 -0.88 2.54
C HIS A 156 -23.57 0.40 3.15
N ASP A 157 -24.89 0.61 3.08
CA ASP A 157 -25.54 1.78 3.68
C ASP A 157 -25.24 1.90 5.18
N LYS A 158 -25.18 0.75 5.87
CA LYS A 158 -24.88 0.69 7.30
C LYS A 158 -23.40 1.00 7.57
N VAL A 159 -22.49 0.47 6.76
CA VAL A 159 -21.04 0.74 6.82
C VAL A 159 -20.77 2.23 6.68
N VAL A 160 -21.36 2.89 5.67
CA VAL A 160 -21.21 4.33 5.43
C VAL A 160 -21.80 5.13 6.59
N LYS A 161 -23.05 4.84 6.99
CA LYS A 161 -23.72 5.56 8.08
C LYS A 161 -22.98 5.44 9.41
N LYS A 162 -22.34 4.29 9.67
CA LYS A 162 -21.59 4.02 10.91
C LYS A 162 -20.10 4.36 10.81
N LYS A 163 -19.63 4.77 9.63
CA LYS A 163 -18.21 5.05 9.34
C LYS A 163 -17.29 3.89 9.75
N TRP A 164 -17.70 2.66 9.43
CA TRP A 164 -16.87 1.49 9.73
C TRP A 164 -15.64 1.43 8.81
N HIS A 165 -15.83 1.75 7.54
CA HIS A 165 -14.78 1.72 6.52
C HIS A 165 -14.91 2.91 5.56
N PRO A 166 -13.80 3.31 4.91
CA PRO A 166 -13.81 4.22 3.76
C PRO A 166 -14.75 3.74 2.65
N GLU A 167 -15.35 4.67 1.89
CA GLU A 167 -16.26 4.32 0.78
C GLU A 167 -15.51 3.56 -0.33
N ALA A 168 -14.22 3.88 -0.51
CA ALA A 168 -13.32 3.17 -1.42
C ALA A 168 -13.26 1.65 -1.18
N MET A 169 -13.51 1.19 0.06
CA MET A 169 -13.44 -0.23 0.41
C MET A 169 -14.72 -1.01 0.14
N LEU A 170 -15.88 -0.35 -0.06
CA LEU A 170 -17.18 -1.04 -0.16
C LEU A 170 -17.21 -2.08 -1.28
N ASN A 171 -16.49 -1.81 -2.36
CA ASN A 171 -16.43 -2.70 -3.52
C ASN A 171 -15.27 -3.70 -3.49
N SER A 172 -14.56 -3.83 -2.36
CA SER A 172 -13.51 -4.84 -2.19
C SER A 172 -14.07 -6.24 -2.34
N VAL A 173 -13.31 -7.10 -3.03
CA VAL A 173 -13.74 -8.45 -3.37
C VAL A 173 -12.65 -9.49 -3.19
N ALA A 174 -13.10 -10.73 -3.08
CA ALA A 174 -12.28 -11.93 -3.19
C ALA A 174 -12.82 -12.85 -4.29
N TRP A 175 -11.92 -13.57 -4.94
CA TRP A 175 -12.15 -14.58 -5.95
C TRP A 175 -12.12 -15.96 -5.31
N LEU A 176 -13.32 -16.46 -5.00
CA LEU A 176 -13.49 -17.66 -4.21
C LEU A 176 -14.14 -18.77 -5.03
N CYS A 177 -13.66 -19.99 -4.90
CA CYS A 177 -14.41 -21.15 -5.38
C CYS A 177 -15.75 -21.26 -4.66
N ARG A 178 -16.77 -21.81 -5.33
CA ARG A 178 -18.14 -21.89 -4.77
C ARG A 178 -18.21 -22.48 -3.35
N PRO A 179 -17.48 -23.58 -3.00
CA PRO A 179 -17.48 -24.09 -1.63
C PRO A 179 -16.94 -23.11 -0.59
N CYS A 180 -15.86 -22.38 -0.91
CA CYS A 180 -15.28 -21.40 0.00
C CYS A 180 -16.20 -20.19 0.17
N HIS A 181 -16.77 -19.69 -0.92
CA HIS A 181 -17.80 -18.64 -0.86
C HIS A 181 -18.95 -19.04 0.07
N SER A 182 -19.49 -20.26 -0.09
CA SER A 182 -20.54 -20.76 0.79
C SER A 182 -20.12 -20.94 2.24
N VAL A 183 -18.82 -21.12 2.54
CA VAL A 183 -18.34 -21.17 3.93
C VAL A 183 -18.26 -19.79 4.54
N VAL A 184 -17.77 -18.78 3.82
CA VAL A 184 -17.66 -17.40 4.34
C VAL A 184 -19.01 -16.89 4.85
N HIS A 185 -20.10 -17.09 4.11
CA HIS A 185 -21.45 -16.72 4.55
C HIS A 185 -22.06 -17.64 5.63
N ARG A 186 -21.42 -18.76 5.97
CA ARG A 186 -21.86 -19.64 7.07
C ARG A 186 -21.16 -19.36 8.39
N VAL A 187 -19.91 -18.87 8.35
CA VAL A 187 -19.10 -18.68 9.56
C VAL A 187 -19.41 -17.39 10.31
N ALA A 188 -19.99 -16.40 9.63
CA ALA A 188 -20.32 -15.10 10.19
C ALA A 188 -21.51 -14.47 9.44
N SER A 189 -22.26 -13.61 10.15
CA SER A 189 -23.30 -12.80 9.52
C SER A 189 -22.69 -11.71 8.63
N ASN A 190 -23.47 -11.16 7.69
CA ASN A 190 -23.00 -10.10 6.79
C ASN A 190 -22.46 -8.86 7.56
N GLU A 191 -23.04 -8.54 8.71
CA GLU A 191 -22.56 -7.47 9.57
C GLU A 191 -21.23 -7.79 10.25
N VAL A 192 -21.06 -9.02 10.76
CA VAL A 192 -19.79 -9.46 11.35
C VAL A 192 -18.69 -9.53 10.29
N LEU A 193 -19.00 -10.03 9.09
CA LEU A 193 -18.09 -10.00 7.94
C LEU A 193 -17.63 -8.57 7.64
N ALA A 194 -18.57 -7.62 7.50
CA ALA A 194 -18.23 -6.24 7.23
C ALA A 194 -17.41 -5.58 8.35
N ARG A 195 -17.66 -5.90 9.63
CA ARG A 195 -16.96 -5.24 10.75
C ARG A 195 -15.60 -5.82 11.06
N GLU A 196 -15.49 -7.14 11.03
CA GLU A 196 -14.37 -7.87 11.62
C GLU A 196 -13.57 -8.68 10.60
N PHE A 197 -14.15 -8.99 9.43
CA PHE A 197 -13.57 -9.91 8.44
C PHE A 197 -13.68 -9.39 6.99
N TYR A 198 -13.37 -8.10 6.80
CA TYR A 198 -13.56 -7.37 5.54
C TYR A 198 -12.35 -7.43 4.58
N THR A 199 -11.38 -8.30 4.87
CA THR A 199 -10.26 -8.64 3.97
C THR A 199 -10.02 -10.16 3.95
N VAL A 200 -9.32 -10.66 2.93
CA VAL A 200 -8.97 -12.09 2.84
C VAL A 200 -8.07 -12.50 4.01
N GLU A 201 -7.13 -11.65 4.41
CA GLU A 201 -6.21 -11.86 5.52
C GLU A 201 -6.98 -12.03 6.84
N LEU A 202 -7.97 -11.17 7.09
CA LEU A 202 -8.83 -11.27 8.27
C LEU A 202 -9.65 -12.57 8.26
N LEU A 203 -10.22 -12.96 7.10
CA LEU A 203 -10.90 -14.24 6.95
C LEU A 203 -9.97 -15.42 7.25
N LEU A 204 -8.74 -15.40 6.72
CA LEU A 204 -7.72 -16.41 6.96
C LEU A 204 -7.19 -16.41 8.41
N GLY A 205 -7.38 -15.32 9.14
CA GLY A 205 -7.12 -15.24 10.58
C GLY A 205 -8.08 -16.08 11.43
N ARG A 206 -9.26 -16.44 10.91
CA ARG A 206 -10.25 -17.23 11.67
C ARG A 206 -9.88 -18.71 11.74
N GLU A 207 -9.97 -19.29 12.93
CA GLU A 207 -9.66 -20.71 13.15
C GLU A 207 -10.56 -21.66 12.33
N ASP A 208 -11.84 -21.34 12.18
CA ASP A 208 -12.79 -22.14 11.40
C ASP A 208 -12.50 -22.12 9.89
N ILE A 209 -12.14 -20.95 9.35
CA ILE A 209 -11.67 -20.78 7.97
C ILE A 209 -10.34 -21.50 7.75
N GLN A 210 -9.39 -21.43 8.69
CA GLN A 210 -8.12 -22.16 8.57
C GLN A 210 -8.32 -23.68 8.53
N LYS A 211 -9.19 -24.22 9.40
CA LYS A 211 -9.57 -25.64 9.38
C LYS A 211 -10.23 -26.01 8.05
N TRP A 212 -11.15 -25.18 7.58
CA TRP A 212 -11.80 -25.36 6.28
C TRP A 212 -10.80 -25.35 5.13
N ARG A 213 -9.89 -24.36 5.07
CA ARG A 213 -8.83 -24.23 4.05
C ARG A 213 -8.02 -25.52 3.94
N LYS A 214 -7.52 -26.05 5.07
CA LYS A 214 -6.73 -27.30 5.11
C LYS A 214 -7.48 -28.49 4.51
N TYR A 215 -8.80 -28.56 4.71
CA TYR A 215 -9.65 -29.59 4.12
C TYR A 215 -9.94 -29.32 2.63
N ALA A 216 -10.35 -28.09 2.31
CA ALA A 216 -10.79 -27.66 0.99
C ALA A 216 -9.67 -27.75 -0.05
N ALA A 217 -8.43 -27.38 0.33
CA ALA A 217 -7.25 -27.44 -0.54
C ALA A 217 -6.97 -28.85 -1.09
N LYS A 218 -7.35 -29.90 -0.34
CA LYS A 218 -7.15 -31.31 -0.72
C LYS A 218 -8.27 -31.87 -1.61
N GLN A 219 -9.36 -31.12 -1.82
CA GLN A 219 -10.50 -31.64 -2.56
C GLN A 219 -10.24 -31.64 -4.06
N ARG A 220 -10.43 -32.81 -4.68
CA ARG A 220 -10.33 -32.97 -6.14
C ARG A 220 -11.44 -32.20 -6.84
N TRP A 221 -11.10 -31.56 -7.95
CA TRP A 221 -12.03 -30.89 -8.85
C TRP A 221 -12.10 -31.64 -10.19
N GLY A 222 -13.25 -31.61 -10.87
CA GLY A 222 -13.42 -32.22 -12.19
C GLY A 222 -13.52 -33.75 -12.24
N VAL A 223 -13.38 -34.45 -11.11
CA VAL A 223 -13.53 -35.91 -11.04
C VAL A 223 -14.99 -36.25 -10.75
N ARG A 224 -15.70 -36.81 -11.74
CA ARG A 224 -17.02 -37.41 -11.52
C ARG A 224 -16.88 -38.54 -10.49
N ARG A 225 -17.63 -38.46 -9.39
CA ARG A 225 -17.79 -39.62 -8.50
C ARG A 225 -18.58 -40.66 -9.29
N GLY A 226 -17.94 -41.79 -9.58
CA GLY A 226 -18.58 -42.98 -10.13
C GLY A 226 -19.46 -43.65 -9.09
#